data_AF-A0A8S4MNQ7-F1
#
_entry.id   AF-A0A8S4MNQ7-F1
#
_cell.length_a   1.000
_cell.length_b   1.000
_cell.length_c   1.000
_cell.angle_alpha   90.00
_cell.angle_beta   90.00
_cell.angle_gamma   90.00
#
_symmetry.space_group_name_H-M   'P 1'
#
loop_
_entity.id
_entity.type
_entity.pdbx_description
1 polymer ?
#
loop_
_entity_poly.entity_id
_entity_poly.type
_entity_poly.pdbx_seq_one_letter_code
_entity_poly.pdbx_strand_id
1 'polypeptide(L)'
;MFGKPSRTVMGDINGCDPNPCSPDAQCTDFPAPGTGANCTCNTGYEGDGDTCSDINGCDPNPCDPNAQCTDIPAPGTGATCACNTEYEGDGDTCIPDVDECADGTDNCHDNATCTNTDGSFTCACNDGYGGDGVNCAVNWAFGKTATQSSNLVILGEDLRPWKAVDGSRATNPGACTLTELEYKPWWKVDLSGTYGVHRVSILNSGLFFNNFMVRVGPNEDLAQNDQCGETYTDTPTDGQTIVVYCNPPMSGRYVSVQVLGQEDHLSLCEVEVFGEPDVDECADNNGGCGGICTNNVGSFSCSCYEDLVLKEDGLTCDVNLAFGKTATQSSDPINEAVDPGKAVDGSRVTDVLSGCASTQLEYQPWWKVDGPVRKLHSLQGERLKYFMVRVGPNEDFALNDQCGETYTDTPTDGQTIDVYCNPAISGRYVSVQLIERTDFLTLCEVEVFGETGDCQVGDGASYLGTVSVTETGKSCRSWDSNWINDFPSSGLVENYCRNPDGERGVWCFTTNPDTGWELCDVPVCGKV
;
A
#
# COMPACT_ATOMS: atom_id res chain seq x y z
N MET A 1 -53.91 77.76 71.77
CA MET A 1 -54.01 77.14 70.42
C MET A 1 -52.62 77.17 69.82
N PHE A 2 -51.98 76.00 69.65
CA PHE A 2 -51.79 75.34 68.33
C PHE A 2 -51.03 76.25 67.34
N GLY A 3 -49.92 75.87 66.69
CA GLY A 3 -49.43 74.52 66.38
C GLY A 3 -47.91 74.37 66.50
N LYS A 4 -47.50 73.13 66.76
CA LYS A 4 -46.10 72.67 66.81
C LYS A 4 -45.46 72.69 65.41
N PRO A 5 -44.14 72.92 65.32
CA PRO A 5 -43.43 73.02 64.05
C PRO A 5 -43.31 71.66 63.37
N SER A 6 -43.44 71.64 62.04
CA SER A 6 -43.07 70.51 61.19
C SER A 6 -41.57 70.25 61.37
N ARG A 7 -41.22 69.09 61.95
CA ARG A 7 -39.84 68.64 62.09
C ARG A 7 -39.40 68.09 60.74
N THR A 8 -38.68 68.89 59.96
CA THR A 8 -37.97 68.43 58.76
C THR A 8 -37.07 67.27 59.16
N VAL A 9 -37.35 66.08 58.63
CA VAL A 9 -36.45 64.92 58.73
C VAL A 9 -35.26 65.25 57.82
N MET A 10 -34.07 65.46 58.38
CA MET A 10 -32.84 65.50 57.58
C MET A 10 -32.61 64.08 57.04
N GLY A 11 -32.58 63.95 55.72
CA GLY A 11 -32.21 62.70 55.05
C GLY A 11 -30.73 62.39 55.24
N ASP A 12 -30.37 61.13 55.06
CA ASP A 12 -28.99 60.65 55.10
C ASP A 12 -28.11 61.40 54.09
N ILE A 13 -26.86 61.70 54.46
CA ILE A 13 -25.89 62.33 53.56
C ILE A 13 -24.97 61.23 53.06
N ASN A 14 -25.07 60.91 51.77
CA ASN A 14 -24.25 59.88 51.13
C ASN A 14 -22.76 60.24 51.19
N GLY A 15 -22.02 59.58 52.09
CA GLY A 15 -20.59 59.76 52.29
C GLY A 15 -19.72 59.29 51.13
N CYS A 16 -20.29 58.60 50.13
CA CYS A 16 -19.61 58.17 48.91
C CYS A 16 -19.79 59.13 47.72
N ASP A 17 -20.36 60.33 47.93
CA ASP A 17 -20.53 61.35 46.90
C ASP A 17 -20.08 62.75 47.39
N PRO A 18 -18.88 63.24 46.99
CA PRO A 18 -17.91 62.59 46.11
C PRO A 18 -17.17 61.43 46.80
N ASN A 19 -16.79 60.37 46.05
CA ASN A 19 -16.11 59.19 46.60
C ASN A 19 -14.75 59.58 47.23
N PRO A 20 -14.57 59.38 48.55
CA PRO A 20 -13.33 59.73 49.23
C PRO A 20 -12.25 58.63 49.16
N CYS A 21 -12.60 57.42 48.75
CA CYS A 21 -11.73 56.24 48.77
C CYS A 21 -10.72 56.20 47.61
N SER A 22 -9.71 55.33 47.75
CA SER A 22 -8.82 54.94 46.64
C SER A 22 -9.61 54.48 45.41
N PRO A 23 -9.14 54.72 44.17
CA PRO A 23 -9.72 54.13 42.95
C PRO A 23 -9.82 52.59 43.02
N ASP A 24 -8.92 51.95 43.77
CA ASP A 24 -8.85 50.51 43.96
C ASP A 24 -9.55 50.04 45.25
N ALA A 25 -10.50 50.82 45.79
CA ALA A 25 -11.29 50.47 46.96
C ALA A 25 -12.80 50.62 46.71
N GLN A 26 -13.59 49.80 47.41
CA GLN A 26 -15.04 49.93 47.49
C GLN A 26 -15.44 50.90 48.61
N CYS A 27 -16.30 51.86 48.27
CA CYS A 27 -16.89 52.80 49.23
C CYS A 27 -18.24 52.28 49.75
N THR A 28 -18.42 52.27 51.07
CA THR A 28 -19.68 51.93 51.73
C THR A 28 -20.13 53.07 52.64
N ASP A 29 -21.34 53.58 52.44
CA ASP A 29 -21.88 54.71 53.20
C ASP A 29 -22.25 54.31 54.65
N PHE A 30 -21.98 55.19 55.62
CA PHE A 30 -22.43 54.95 56.99
C PHE A 30 -23.92 55.24 57.13
N PRO A 31 -24.73 54.33 57.69
CA PRO A 31 -26.16 54.57 57.84
C PRO A 31 -26.45 55.74 58.79
N ALA A 32 -27.47 56.54 58.48
CA ALA A 32 -27.96 57.62 59.34
C ALA A 32 -28.09 57.18 60.82
N PRO A 33 -27.59 57.98 61.79
CA PRO A 33 -27.20 59.38 61.67
C PRO A 33 -25.70 59.62 61.31
N GLY A 34 -24.99 58.62 60.81
CA GLY A 34 -23.62 58.78 60.31
C GLY A 34 -23.54 59.74 59.10
N THR A 35 -22.37 60.32 58.84
CA THR A 35 -22.16 61.26 57.71
C THR A 35 -20.84 60.99 56.98
N GLY A 36 -20.34 59.76 57.00
CA GLY A 36 -19.03 59.40 56.44
C GLY A 36 -19.11 58.09 55.65
N ALA A 37 -17.99 57.66 55.09
CA ALA A 37 -17.89 56.41 54.36
C ALA A 37 -16.82 55.50 54.96
N ASN A 38 -16.98 54.20 54.74
CA ASN A 38 -15.97 53.18 55.00
C ASN A 38 -15.42 52.67 53.67
N CYS A 39 -14.11 52.79 53.51
CA CYS A 39 -13.37 52.35 52.33
C CYS A 39 -12.77 50.97 52.60
N THR A 40 -12.80 50.07 51.63
CA THR A 40 -12.18 48.75 51.75
C THR A 40 -11.54 48.41 50.41
N CYS A 41 -10.23 48.12 50.41
CA CYS A 41 -9.51 47.80 49.18
C CYS A 41 -10.15 46.62 48.43
N ASN A 42 -10.13 46.69 47.10
CA ASN A 42 -10.61 45.64 46.21
C ASN A 42 -9.75 44.37 46.37
N THR A 43 -10.28 43.21 46.00
CA THR A 43 -9.52 41.93 46.00
C THR A 43 -8.20 42.10 45.23
N GLY A 44 -7.10 41.60 45.80
CA GLY A 44 -5.75 41.77 45.26
C GLY A 44 -5.00 42.99 45.79
N TYR A 45 -5.66 43.88 46.53
CA TYR A 45 -5.04 45.06 47.11
C TYR A 45 -5.04 45.03 48.65
N GLU A 46 -3.98 45.57 49.25
CA GLU A 46 -3.87 45.84 50.69
C GLU A 46 -3.76 47.33 50.98
N GLY A 47 -4.14 47.74 52.19
CA GLY A 47 -4.12 49.13 52.62
C GLY A 47 -5.27 49.50 53.56
N ASP A 48 -5.47 50.80 53.77
CA ASP A 48 -6.51 51.34 54.65
C ASP A 48 -7.81 51.72 53.92
N GLY A 49 -7.87 51.49 52.60
CA GLY A 49 -9.01 51.83 51.76
C GLY A 49 -8.95 53.25 51.18
N ASP A 50 -8.19 54.15 51.80
CA ASP A 50 -7.87 55.47 51.25
C ASP A 50 -6.61 55.40 50.37
N THR A 51 -5.66 54.55 50.76
CA THR A 51 -4.51 54.14 49.96
C THR A 51 -4.54 52.62 49.82
N CYS A 52 -4.50 52.12 48.58
CA CYS A 52 -4.44 50.69 48.28
C CYS A 52 -3.25 50.41 47.37
N SER A 53 -2.51 49.34 47.64
CA SER A 53 -1.41 48.83 46.82
C SER A 53 -1.58 47.35 46.55
N ASP A 54 -1.02 46.89 45.44
CA ASP A 54 -1.02 45.48 45.06
C ASP A 54 -0.43 44.59 46.16
N ILE A 55 -1.06 43.45 46.44
CA ILE A 55 -0.56 42.47 47.41
C ILE A 55 0.58 41.70 46.73
N ASN A 56 1.81 41.93 47.17
CA ASN A 56 2.97 41.21 46.64
C ASN A 56 2.96 39.74 47.10
N GLY A 57 2.53 38.84 46.21
CA GLY A 57 2.49 37.40 46.43
C GLY A 57 3.87 36.75 46.58
N CYS A 58 4.97 37.47 46.31
CA CYS A 58 6.34 36.99 46.49
C CYS A 58 6.97 37.40 47.83
N ASP A 59 6.21 37.99 48.76
CA ASP A 59 6.70 38.33 50.11
C ASP A 59 5.73 37.83 51.21
N PRO A 60 6.06 36.75 51.95
CA PRO A 60 7.29 35.95 51.84
C PRO A 60 7.29 35.07 50.56
N ASN A 61 8.47 34.81 49.99
CA ASN A 61 8.60 34.00 48.77
C ASN A 61 8.02 32.58 48.99
N PRO A 62 6.94 32.20 48.28
CA PRO A 62 6.30 30.90 48.44
C PRO A 62 6.98 29.77 47.65
N CYS A 63 7.86 30.10 46.70
CA CYS A 63 8.45 29.16 45.76
C CYS A 63 9.65 28.38 46.31
N ASP A 64 10.06 27.31 45.62
CA ASP A 64 11.32 26.61 45.86
C ASP A 64 12.52 27.58 45.81
N PRO A 65 13.59 27.40 46.62
CA PRO A 65 14.80 28.21 46.53
C PRO A 65 15.45 28.25 45.13
N ASN A 66 15.24 27.23 44.31
CA ASN A 66 15.70 27.15 42.93
C ASN A 66 14.61 27.56 41.92
N ALA A 67 13.59 28.31 42.33
CA ALA A 67 12.57 28.86 41.45
C ALA A 67 12.52 30.39 41.49
N GLN A 68 12.15 30.99 40.36
CA GLN A 68 11.80 32.39 40.24
C GLN A 68 10.33 32.61 40.60
N CYS A 69 10.09 33.50 41.56
CA CYS A 69 8.76 33.96 41.93
C CYS A 69 8.34 35.15 41.07
N THR A 70 7.18 35.07 40.43
CA THR A 70 6.54 36.19 39.72
C THR A 70 5.18 36.48 40.35
N ASP A 71 4.97 37.72 40.78
CA ASP A 71 3.74 38.17 41.41
C ASP A 71 2.55 38.13 40.43
N ILE A 72 1.36 37.73 40.90
CA ILE A 72 0.13 37.78 40.12
C ILE A 72 -0.55 39.13 40.41
N PRO A 73 -0.55 40.07 39.44
CA PRO A 73 -1.06 41.41 39.69
C PRO A 73 -2.55 41.39 40.07
N ALA A 74 -2.97 42.36 40.89
CA ALA A 74 -4.37 42.53 41.27
C ALA A 74 -5.33 42.50 40.05
N PRO A 75 -6.48 41.81 40.13
CA PRO A 75 -7.13 41.31 41.35
C PRO A 75 -6.65 39.94 41.84
N GLY A 76 -5.57 39.38 41.29
CA GLY A 76 -4.89 38.21 41.84
C GLY A 76 -4.31 38.49 43.23
N THR A 77 -4.10 37.44 44.04
CA THR A 77 -3.60 37.55 45.42
C THR A 77 -2.46 36.55 45.71
N GLY A 78 -1.71 36.14 44.69
CA GLY A 78 -0.74 35.05 44.81
C GLY A 78 0.45 35.25 43.88
N ALA A 79 1.29 34.23 43.75
CA ALA A 79 2.45 34.25 42.85
C ALA A 79 2.46 32.98 41.99
N THR A 80 3.15 33.06 40.86
CA THR A 80 3.53 31.91 40.03
C THR A 80 5.02 31.63 40.21
N CYS A 81 5.37 30.36 40.38
CA CYS A 81 6.73 29.88 40.53
C CYS A 81 7.19 29.18 39.24
N ALA A 82 8.43 29.42 38.81
CA ALA A 82 9.05 28.69 37.69
C ALA A 82 10.47 28.29 38.07
N CYS A 83 10.85 27.02 37.91
CA CYS A 83 12.21 26.58 38.22
C CYS A 83 13.26 27.37 37.41
N ASN A 84 14.41 27.62 38.03
CA ASN A 84 15.57 28.19 37.35
C ASN A 84 16.11 27.20 36.30
N THR A 85 16.85 27.71 35.32
CA THR A 85 17.54 26.87 34.30
C THR A 85 18.37 25.77 34.97
N GLU A 86 18.38 24.57 34.37
CA GLU A 86 18.98 23.33 34.90
C GLU A 86 18.17 22.66 36.04
N TYR A 87 16.93 23.09 36.30
CA TYR A 87 16.03 22.45 37.26
C TYR A 87 14.64 22.20 36.67
N GLU A 88 14.06 21.03 36.99
CA GLU A 88 12.69 20.64 36.62
C GLU A 88 11.78 20.64 37.86
N GLY A 89 10.51 21.02 37.64
CA GLY A 89 9.43 20.81 38.60
C GLY A 89 8.28 21.78 38.42
N ASP A 90 7.41 21.88 39.42
CA ASP A 90 6.23 22.76 39.41
C ASP A 90 6.52 24.18 39.94
N GLY A 91 7.78 24.48 40.22
CA GLY A 91 8.22 25.74 40.83
C GLY A 91 8.07 25.79 42.36
N ASP A 92 7.25 24.92 42.94
CA ASP A 92 7.15 24.70 44.39
C ASP A 92 8.13 23.63 44.87
N THR A 93 8.46 22.68 44.00
CA THR A 93 9.55 21.70 44.17
C THR A 93 10.38 21.68 42.90
N CYS A 94 11.66 22.03 42.98
CA CYS A 94 12.59 21.99 41.85
C CYS A 94 13.73 20.99 42.11
N ILE A 95 13.93 20.03 41.21
CA ILE A 95 15.03 19.05 41.23
C ILE A 95 15.99 19.33 40.07
N PRO A 96 17.28 18.95 40.15
CA PRO A 96 18.20 19.08 39.02
C PRO A 96 17.66 18.35 37.79
N ASP A 97 17.69 19.04 36.64
CA ASP A 97 17.34 18.46 35.35
C ASP A 97 18.27 17.29 34.99
N VAL A 98 17.72 16.26 34.36
CA VAL A 98 18.47 15.09 33.91
C VAL A 98 18.59 15.17 32.41
N ASP A 99 19.82 15.29 31.89
CA ASP A 99 20.06 15.28 30.45
C ASP A 99 20.01 13.84 29.92
N GLU A 100 18.82 13.38 29.52
CA GLU A 100 18.65 12.01 29.03
C GLU A 100 19.42 11.72 27.74
N CYS A 101 19.72 12.76 26.95
CA CYS A 101 20.54 12.66 25.74
C CYS A 101 22.02 12.39 26.08
N ALA A 102 22.57 13.06 27.10
CA ALA A 102 23.94 12.84 27.55
C ALA A 102 24.10 11.52 28.29
N ASP A 103 23.08 11.11 29.05
CA ASP A 103 23.05 9.85 29.79
C ASP A 103 22.71 8.63 28.89
N GLY A 104 22.22 8.88 27.67
CA GLY A 104 21.81 7.84 26.72
C GLY A 104 20.60 7.04 27.21
N THR A 105 19.74 7.68 27.99
CA THR A 105 18.48 7.12 28.51
C THR A 105 17.26 7.58 27.74
N ASP A 106 17.46 8.44 26.73
CA ASP A 106 16.42 8.87 25.81
C ASP A 106 15.81 7.70 25.03
N ASN A 107 14.68 7.96 24.37
CA ASN A 107 14.01 6.99 23.52
C ASN A 107 13.95 7.44 22.05
N CYS A 108 14.86 8.32 21.63
CA CYS A 108 14.94 8.75 20.24
C CYS A 108 15.33 7.59 19.33
N HIS A 109 14.91 7.66 18.07
CA HIS A 109 15.33 6.69 17.07
C HIS A 109 16.85 6.78 16.84
N ASP A 110 17.50 5.69 16.44
CA ASP A 110 18.93 5.68 16.04
C ASP A 110 19.25 6.67 14.90
N ASN A 111 18.23 7.07 14.14
CA ASN A 111 18.30 8.06 13.05
C ASN A 111 17.63 9.38 13.43
N ALA A 112 17.63 9.71 14.71
CA ALA A 112 17.17 10.98 15.24
C ALA A 112 18.26 11.63 16.09
N THR A 113 18.20 12.95 16.21
CA THR A 113 19.00 13.75 17.12
C THR A 113 18.17 14.05 18.36
N CYS A 114 18.70 13.70 19.52
CA CYS A 114 18.16 14.07 20.83
C CYS A 114 18.63 15.48 21.21
N THR A 115 17.70 16.31 21.69
CA THR A 115 18.00 17.64 22.26
C THR A 115 17.36 17.75 23.64
N ASN A 116 18.18 17.90 24.67
CA ASN A 116 17.72 18.07 26.04
C ASN A 116 16.96 19.40 26.21
N THR A 117 15.96 19.38 27.07
CA THR A 117 15.13 20.53 27.46
C THR A 117 14.92 20.50 28.97
N ASP A 118 14.69 21.63 29.62
CA ASP A 118 14.45 21.61 31.07
C ASP A 118 13.24 20.70 31.39
N GLY A 119 13.50 19.57 32.03
CA GLY A 119 12.56 18.54 32.44
C GLY A 119 12.18 17.48 31.40
N SER A 120 12.83 17.46 30.24
CA SER A 120 12.56 16.44 29.21
C SER A 120 13.60 16.46 28.09
N PHE A 121 13.33 15.74 27.01
CA PHE A 121 14.11 15.84 25.78
C PHE A 121 13.17 15.82 24.57
N THR A 122 13.68 16.31 23.45
CA THR A 122 12.99 16.26 22.15
C THR A 122 13.81 15.44 21.17
N CYS A 123 13.10 14.68 20.33
CA CYS A 123 13.70 13.90 19.25
C CYS A 123 13.34 14.51 17.91
N ALA A 124 14.32 14.70 17.03
CA ALA A 124 14.10 15.13 15.65
C ALA A 124 14.77 14.14 14.70
N CYS A 125 14.03 13.60 13.72
CA CYS A 125 14.62 12.72 12.71
C CYS A 125 15.75 13.45 11.96
N ASN A 126 16.83 12.74 11.68
CA ASN A 126 17.97 13.25 10.94
C ASN A 126 17.60 13.52 9.47
N ASP A 127 18.37 14.37 8.79
CA ASP A 127 18.18 14.68 7.37
C ASP A 127 18.00 13.41 6.51
N GLY A 128 16.99 13.42 5.64
CA GLY A 128 16.60 12.25 4.84
C GLY A 128 15.67 11.25 5.53
N TYR A 129 15.35 11.46 6.81
CA TYR A 129 14.36 10.69 7.56
C TYR A 129 13.18 11.57 7.97
N GLY A 130 11.98 11.01 7.98
CA GLY A 130 10.75 11.66 8.44
C GLY A 130 10.06 10.84 9.54
N GLY A 131 9.28 11.50 10.38
CA GLY A 131 8.63 10.89 11.54
C GLY A 131 8.49 11.82 12.74
N ASP A 132 8.26 11.23 13.92
CA ASP A 132 8.08 11.93 15.20
C ASP A 132 9.37 12.00 16.05
N GLY A 133 10.51 11.59 15.49
CA GLY A 133 11.80 11.53 16.17
C GLY A 133 12.03 10.26 17.01
N VAL A 134 10.97 9.59 17.45
CA VAL A 134 11.03 8.27 18.12
C VAL A 134 10.94 7.15 17.08
N ASN A 135 10.15 7.36 16.02
CA ASN A 135 10.00 6.47 14.89
C ASN A 135 10.38 7.23 13.61
N CYS A 136 11.61 7.01 13.13
CA CYS A 136 12.12 7.62 11.90
C CYS A 136 12.23 6.60 10.77
N ALA A 137 11.70 6.94 9.60
CA ALA A 137 11.83 6.14 8.38
C ALA A 137 12.37 7.02 7.25
N VAL A 138 12.97 6.39 6.23
CA VAL A 138 13.53 7.12 5.08
C VAL A 138 12.41 7.92 4.40
N ASN A 139 12.63 9.22 4.24
CA ASN A 139 11.78 10.09 3.45
C ASN A 139 12.31 10.12 2.01
N TRP A 140 11.66 9.38 1.11
CA TRP A 140 12.09 9.29 -0.29
C TRP A 140 11.90 10.58 -1.09
N ALA A 141 11.13 11.54 -0.56
CA ALA A 141 10.96 12.86 -1.18
C ALA A 141 12.08 13.84 -0.82
N PHE A 142 12.87 13.59 0.24
CA PHE A 142 13.91 14.52 0.71
C PHE A 142 14.92 14.87 -0.40
N GLY A 143 15.10 16.17 -0.62
CA GLY A 143 16.02 16.74 -1.62
C GLY A 143 15.66 16.42 -3.07
N LYS A 144 14.47 15.88 -3.34
CA LYS A 144 14.02 15.53 -4.70
C LYS A 144 13.53 16.74 -5.46
N THR A 145 13.35 16.58 -6.77
CA THR A 145 12.86 17.66 -7.62
C THR A 145 11.36 17.81 -7.45
N ALA A 146 10.93 18.95 -6.91
CA ALA A 146 9.53 19.30 -6.77
C ALA A 146 9.12 20.42 -7.75
N THR A 147 7.86 20.38 -8.15
CA THR A 147 7.20 21.34 -9.05
C THR A 147 5.80 21.67 -8.54
N GLN A 148 5.26 22.81 -8.93
CA GLN A 148 3.89 23.20 -8.60
C GLN A 148 3.28 23.99 -9.76
N SER A 149 1.95 24.12 -9.75
CA SER A 149 1.16 24.77 -10.81
C SER A 149 1.56 26.21 -11.08
N SER A 150 1.87 26.97 -10.03
CA SER A 150 2.31 28.36 -10.10
C SER A 150 3.17 28.71 -8.88
N ASN A 151 4.07 29.69 -8.99
CA ASN A 151 4.90 30.15 -7.87
C ASN A 151 4.50 31.56 -7.47
N LEU A 152 3.92 31.73 -6.28
CA LEU A 152 3.59 33.05 -5.79
C LEU A 152 4.85 33.79 -5.33
N VAL A 153 5.03 35.03 -5.79
CA VAL A 153 6.16 35.88 -5.40
C VAL A 153 5.63 37.06 -4.57
N ILE A 154 5.77 36.97 -3.25
CA ILE A 154 5.40 38.04 -2.32
C ILE A 154 6.67 38.55 -1.63
N LEU A 155 6.88 39.88 -1.64
CA LEU A 155 7.92 40.57 -0.86
C LEU A 155 9.38 40.07 -1.03
N GLY A 156 9.68 39.32 -2.09
CA GLY A 156 11.01 38.73 -2.30
C GLY A 156 11.27 37.45 -1.51
N GLU A 157 10.24 36.89 -0.86
CA GLU A 157 10.29 35.58 -0.21
C GLU A 157 10.37 34.45 -1.25
N ASP A 158 11.12 33.40 -0.92
CA ASP A 158 11.24 32.20 -1.74
C ASP A 158 10.16 31.19 -1.36
N LEU A 159 9.11 31.04 -2.16
CA LEU A 159 7.98 30.14 -1.91
C LEU A 159 7.91 28.99 -2.93
N ARG A 160 9.09 28.62 -3.47
CA ARG A 160 9.25 27.61 -4.51
C ARG A 160 8.96 26.19 -4.01
N PRO A 161 8.59 25.26 -4.90
CA PRO A 161 8.09 23.93 -4.55
C PRO A 161 9.09 23.02 -3.81
N TRP A 162 10.40 23.28 -3.93
CA TRP A 162 11.45 22.47 -3.28
C TRP A 162 11.44 22.59 -1.75
N LYS A 163 10.77 23.60 -1.19
CA LYS A 163 10.64 23.76 0.26
C LYS A 163 9.86 22.65 0.93
N ALA A 164 8.86 22.09 0.25
CA ALA A 164 8.10 20.96 0.79
C ALA A 164 8.88 19.63 0.80
N VAL A 165 10.15 19.63 0.40
CA VAL A 165 11.00 18.43 0.35
C VAL A 165 12.41 18.73 0.89
N ASP A 166 12.55 19.80 1.65
CA ASP A 166 13.85 20.21 2.19
C ASP A 166 14.12 19.62 3.59
N GLY A 167 13.16 18.89 4.16
CA GLY A 167 13.24 18.26 5.49
C GLY A 167 12.86 19.20 6.64
N SER A 168 12.57 20.47 6.36
CA SER A 168 12.20 21.46 7.37
C SER A 168 10.72 21.39 7.69
N ARG A 169 10.39 21.03 8.92
CA ARG A 169 9.00 21.03 9.44
C ARG A 169 8.56 22.41 9.95
N ALA A 170 9.24 23.48 9.55
CA ALA A 170 8.95 24.83 10.01
C ALA A 170 7.68 25.39 9.37
N THR A 171 6.81 26.02 10.16
CA THR A 171 5.52 26.59 9.70
C THR A 171 5.52 28.12 9.67
N ASN A 172 6.64 28.75 10.01
CA ASN A 172 6.76 30.21 9.98
C ASN A 172 6.69 30.78 8.55
N PRO A 173 6.38 32.08 8.39
CA PRO A 173 6.35 32.72 7.08
C PRO A 173 7.65 32.47 6.30
N GLY A 174 7.50 32.12 5.03
CA GLY A 174 8.62 31.81 4.14
C GLY A 174 9.17 30.39 4.27
N ALA A 175 8.72 29.55 5.22
CA ALA A 175 9.17 28.16 5.30
C ALA A 175 8.46 27.23 4.30
N CYS A 176 7.23 27.56 3.91
CA CYS A 176 6.37 26.67 3.13
C CYS A 176 6.30 27.08 1.66
N THR A 177 5.92 26.14 0.79
CA THR A 177 5.57 26.43 -0.60
C THR A 177 4.28 27.25 -0.66
N LEU A 178 4.07 28.00 -1.76
CA LEU A 178 2.79 28.68 -1.97
C LEU A 178 2.50 28.90 -3.45
N THR A 179 1.32 28.45 -3.90
CA THR A 179 0.83 28.74 -5.26
C THR A 179 0.13 30.09 -5.32
N GLU A 180 -0.01 30.65 -6.53
CA GLU A 180 -0.95 31.73 -6.79
C GLU A 180 -2.39 31.25 -6.54
N LEU A 181 -3.33 32.20 -6.43
CA LEU A 181 -4.76 31.87 -6.35
C LEU A 181 -5.22 31.40 -7.72
N GLU A 182 -5.49 30.11 -7.86
CA GLU A 182 -5.84 29.50 -9.15
C GLU A 182 -6.80 28.33 -9.00
N TYR A 183 -7.39 27.88 -10.11
CA TYR A 183 -8.31 26.74 -10.11
C TYR A 183 -7.56 25.41 -10.06
N LYS A 184 -7.82 24.60 -9.02
CA LYS A 184 -7.19 23.30 -8.77
C LYS A 184 -5.64 23.35 -8.74
N PRO A 185 -5.04 24.18 -7.86
CA PRO A 185 -3.60 24.22 -7.69
C PRO A 185 -3.05 22.84 -7.31
N TRP A 186 -1.83 22.57 -7.74
CA TRP A 186 -1.19 21.29 -7.48
C TRP A 186 0.30 21.45 -7.18
N TRP A 187 0.82 20.50 -6.43
CA TRP A 187 2.24 20.32 -6.15
C TRP A 187 2.61 18.85 -6.43
N LYS A 188 3.82 18.61 -6.93
CA LYS A 188 4.31 17.27 -7.29
C LYS A 188 5.81 17.13 -7.06
N VAL A 189 6.23 15.98 -6.56
CA VAL A 189 7.64 15.56 -6.45
C VAL A 189 7.93 14.40 -7.40
N ASP A 190 9.11 14.44 -8.03
CA ASP A 190 9.73 13.30 -8.74
C ASP A 190 10.74 12.60 -7.82
N LEU A 191 10.40 11.40 -7.35
CA LEU A 191 11.22 10.59 -6.44
C LEU A 191 12.54 10.07 -7.08
N SER A 192 12.72 10.29 -8.38
CA SER A 192 13.89 9.85 -9.18
C SER A 192 14.08 8.33 -9.26
N GLY A 193 13.05 7.58 -8.91
CA GLY A 193 12.96 6.12 -8.91
C GLY A 193 11.52 5.72 -8.63
N THR A 194 11.20 4.43 -8.73
CA THR A 194 9.86 3.93 -8.46
C THR A 194 9.85 3.23 -7.10
N TYR A 195 8.85 3.54 -6.30
CA TYR A 195 8.72 3.03 -4.93
C TYR A 195 7.32 2.49 -4.68
N GLY A 196 7.20 1.46 -3.84
CA GLY A 196 5.95 1.02 -3.25
C GLY A 196 5.57 1.97 -2.11
N VAL A 197 4.96 3.11 -2.46
CA VAL A 197 4.55 4.15 -1.52
C VAL A 197 3.38 3.63 -0.68
N HIS A 198 3.56 3.54 0.64
CA HIS A 198 2.51 3.10 1.56
C HIS A 198 1.99 4.23 2.47
N ARG A 199 2.74 5.33 2.63
CA ARG A 199 2.36 6.46 3.48
C ARG A 199 2.92 7.78 2.93
N VAL A 200 2.08 8.81 2.89
CA VAL A 200 2.46 10.19 2.59
C VAL A 200 2.04 11.07 3.76
N SER A 201 2.97 11.80 4.35
CA SER A 201 2.70 12.79 5.40
C SER A 201 2.81 14.19 4.82
N ILE A 202 1.84 15.05 5.11
CA ILE A 202 1.74 16.41 4.58
C ILE A 202 1.60 17.38 5.74
N LEU A 203 2.58 18.26 5.92
CA LEU A 203 2.54 19.36 6.87
C LEU A 203 2.11 20.64 6.17
N ASN A 204 1.09 21.32 6.69
CA ASN A 204 0.57 22.58 6.17
C ASN A 204 0.81 23.76 7.14
N SER A 205 0.91 24.98 6.60
CA SER A 205 1.05 26.27 7.30
C SER A 205 -0.29 26.88 7.77
N GLY A 206 -1.37 26.08 7.83
CA GLY A 206 -2.68 26.55 8.27
C GLY A 206 -3.43 27.49 7.32
N LEU A 207 -2.93 27.72 6.09
CA LEU A 207 -3.71 28.40 5.05
C LEU A 207 -4.70 27.39 4.46
N PHE A 208 -5.98 27.76 4.54
CA PHE A 208 -7.15 26.91 4.35
C PHE A 208 -7.24 26.31 2.95
N PHE A 209 -6.70 25.11 2.74
CA PHE A 209 -7.17 24.24 1.67
C PHE A 209 -7.80 22.99 2.27
N ASN A 210 -9.02 22.70 1.82
CA ASN A 210 -9.71 21.45 2.01
C ASN A 210 -10.06 20.89 0.64
N ASN A 211 -10.65 19.69 0.60
CA ASN A 211 -11.05 19.05 -0.66
C ASN A 211 -9.86 18.81 -1.61
N PHE A 212 -8.81 18.18 -1.11
CA PHE A 212 -7.64 17.80 -1.91
C PHE A 212 -7.50 16.28 -2.01
N MET A 213 -6.73 15.82 -2.99
CA MET A 213 -6.35 14.41 -3.14
C MET A 213 -4.85 14.26 -3.32
N VAL A 214 -4.34 13.10 -2.89
CA VAL A 214 -2.99 12.65 -3.17
C VAL A 214 -3.04 11.66 -4.32
N ARG A 215 -2.11 11.77 -5.28
CA ARG A 215 -1.95 10.79 -6.35
C ARG A 215 -0.53 10.24 -6.36
N VAL A 216 -0.42 8.96 -6.70
CA VAL A 216 0.84 8.23 -6.80
C VAL A 216 0.83 7.47 -8.12
N GLY A 217 1.92 7.56 -8.89
CA GLY A 217 2.02 6.80 -10.13
C GLY A 217 3.29 7.06 -10.94
N PRO A 218 3.44 6.40 -12.10
CA PRO A 218 4.63 6.49 -12.93
C PRO A 218 4.62 7.68 -13.90
N ASN A 219 3.48 8.35 -14.09
CA ASN A 219 3.30 9.35 -15.14
C ASN A 219 3.65 10.75 -14.64
N GLU A 220 4.32 11.52 -15.49
CA GLU A 220 4.61 12.92 -15.18
C GLU A 220 3.33 13.77 -15.14
N ASP A 221 2.36 13.45 -15.99
CA ASP A 221 1.01 14.01 -15.95
C ASP A 221 0.24 13.42 -14.76
N LEU A 222 0.00 14.23 -13.74
CA LEU A 222 -0.66 13.82 -12.50
C LEU A 222 -2.07 13.28 -12.72
N ALA A 223 -2.77 13.68 -13.79
CA ALA A 223 -4.13 13.22 -14.07
C ALA A 223 -4.19 11.74 -14.48
N GLN A 224 -3.06 11.16 -14.88
CA GLN A 224 -2.91 9.76 -15.28
C GLN A 224 -2.47 8.85 -14.13
N ASN A 225 -2.17 9.40 -12.96
CA ASN A 225 -1.76 8.65 -11.78
C ASN A 225 -2.98 8.36 -10.89
N ASP A 226 -2.91 7.25 -10.17
CA ASP A 226 -4.01 6.79 -9.32
C ASP A 226 -4.06 7.56 -8.00
N GLN A 227 -5.25 7.64 -7.40
CA GLN A 227 -5.45 8.29 -6.12
C GLN A 227 -4.95 7.40 -4.97
N CYS A 228 -4.11 7.95 -4.11
CA CYS A 228 -3.73 7.32 -2.84
C CYS A 228 -4.66 7.79 -1.72
N GLY A 229 -5.26 6.82 -1.03
CA GLY A 229 -6.23 7.09 0.04
C GLY A 229 -7.50 7.75 -0.48
N GLU A 230 -8.25 8.36 0.43
CA GLU A 230 -9.50 9.06 0.13
C GLU A 230 -9.26 10.55 -0.17
N THR A 231 -10.27 11.21 -0.74
CA THR A 231 -10.26 12.67 -0.86
C THR A 231 -10.40 13.29 0.53
N TYR A 232 -9.51 14.21 0.87
CA TYR A 232 -9.49 14.86 2.17
C TYR A 232 -10.37 16.11 2.15
N THR A 233 -11.51 16.07 2.83
CA THR A 233 -12.51 17.16 2.84
C THR A 233 -12.45 18.06 4.07
N ASP A 234 -11.73 17.65 5.10
CA ASP A 234 -11.63 18.41 6.34
C ASP A 234 -10.61 19.55 6.19
N THR A 235 -10.84 20.62 6.93
CA THR A 235 -9.91 21.74 7.01
C THR A 235 -8.87 21.43 8.09
N PRO A 236 -7.57 21.30 7.75
CA PRO A 236 -6.52 21.03 8.72
C PRO A 236 -6.36 22.22 9.68
N THR A 237 -6.04 21.95 10.94
CA THR A 237 -5.60 23.02 11.86
C THR A 237 -4.19 23.48 11.50
N ASP A 238 -3.83 24.71 11.87
CA ASP A 238 -2.48 25.22 11.64
C ASP A 238 -1.41 24.30 12.27
N GLY A 239 -0.37 24.00 11.51
CA GLY A 239 0.70 23.08 11.88
C GLY A 239 0.32 21.60 11.96
N GLN A 240 -0.90 21.21 11.55
CA GLN A 240 -1.30 19.81 11.53
C GLN A 240 -0.54 19.03 10.44
N THR A 241 -0.04 17.85 10.80
CA THR A 241 0.43 16.85 9.84
C THR A 241 -0.73 15.94 9.44
N ILE A 242 -1.06 15.91 8.15
CA ILE A 242 -2.06 15.04 7.57
C ILE A 242 -1.33 13.77 7.10
N VAL A 243 -1.81 12.60 7.51
CA VAL A 243 -1.22 11.31 7.13
C VAL A 243 -2.17 10.58 6.19
N VAL A 244 -1.71 10.32 4.97
CA VAL A 244 -2.45 9.59 3.94
C VAL A 244 -1.81 8.22 3.76
N TYR A 245 -2.59 7.16 3.94
CA TYR A 245 -2.14 5.79 3.75
C TYR A 245 -2.59 5.27 2.38
N CYS A 246 -1.65 4.69 1.63
CA CYS A 246 -1.94 4.01 0.37
C CYS A 246 -2.08 2.51 0.67
N ASN A 247 -3.31 2.00 0.70
CA ASN A 247 -3.61 0.60 1.03
C ASN A 247 -4.42 -0.06 -0.11
N PRO A 248 -3.84 -1.05 -0.83
CA PRO A 248 -2.46 -1.57 -0.72
C PRO A 248 -1.40 -0.50 -1.12
N PRO A 249 -0.10 -0.72 -0.79
CA PRO A 249 0.98 0.17 -1.23
C PRO A 249 0.92 0.43 -2.74
N MET A 250 1.11 1.68 -3.13
CA MET A 250 0.97 2.12 -4.52
C MET A 250 2.33 2.36 -5.16
N SER A 251 2.48 1.85 -6.38
CA SER A 251 3.63 2.10 -7.23
C SER A 251 3.67 3.54 -7.71
N GLY A 252 4.76 4.26 -7.49
CA GLY A 252 4.93 5.55 -8.12
C GLY A 252 6.34 6.10 -8.10
N ARG A 253 6.66 6.82 -9.18
CA ARG A 253 7.79 7.75 -9.25
C ARG A 253 7.37 9.16 -8.88
N TYR A 254 6.12 9.52 -9.15
CA TYR A 254 5.56 10.82 -8.86
C TYR A 254 4.54 10.73 -7.74
N VAL A 255 4.64 11.65 -6.79
CA VAL A 255 3.62 11.89 -5.77
C VAL A 255 3.15 13.32 -5.91
N SER A 256 1.83 13.53 -5.95
CA SER A 256 1.24 14.86 -6.09
C SER A 256 0.12 15.11 -5.11
N VAL A 257 -0.01 16.37 -4.68
CA VAL A 257 -1.13 16.89 -3.89
C VAL A 257 -1.88 17.90 -4.76
N GLN A 258 -3.20 17.73 -4.93
CA GLN A 258 -4.02 18.61 -5.76
C GLN A 258 -5.32 18.97 -5.07
N VAL A 259 -5.63 20.27 -5.03
CA VAL A 259 -6.93 20.79 -4.60
C VAL A 259 -7.98 20.56 -5.68
N LEU A 260 -9.20 20.23 -5.30
CA LEU A 260 -10.28 19.84 -6.22
C LEU A 260 -11.40 20.86 -6.25
N GLY A 261 -11.93 21.10 -7.46
CA GLY A 261 -13.24 21.71 -7.67
C GLY A 261 -13.36 23.20 -7.27
N GLN A 262 -12.28 23.85 -6.83
CA GLN A 262 -12.30 25.24 -6.37
C GLN A 262 -11.05 26.02 -6.79
N GLU A 263 -11.17 27.35 -6.72
CA GLU A 263 -10.02 28.27 -6.76
C GLU A 263 -9.46 28.41 -5.35
N ASP A 264 -8.17 28.17 -5.18
CA ASP A 264 -7.52 28.21 -3.87
C ASP A 264 -6.02 28.47 -3.97
N HIS A 265 -5.37 28.64 -2.82
CA HIS A 265 -3.93 28.52 -2.68
C HIS A 265 -3.57 27.12 -2.17
N LEU A 266 -2.44 26.57 -2.62
CA LEU A 266 -1.84 25.37 -2.04
C LEU A 266 -0.56 25.76 -1.31
N SER A 267 -0.53 25.51 0.01
CA SER A 267 0.62 25.75 0.88
C SER A 267 1.08 24.44 1.50
N LEU A 268 2.33 24.03 1.26
CA LEU A 268 2.88 22.80 1.83
C LEU A 268 4.20 23.13 2.49
N CYS A 269 4.31 22.88 3.79
CA CYS A 269 5.55 23.12 4.53
C CYS A 269 6.51 21.97 4.38
N GLU A 270 6.00 20.73 4.48
CA GLU A 270 6.81 19.54 4.27
C GLU A 270 5.92 18.39 3.76
N VAL A 271 6.42 17.62 2.81
CA VAL A 271 5.79 16.42 2.27
C VAL A 271 6.78 15.27 2.37
N GLU A 272 6.48 14.32 3.26
CA GLU A 272 7.31 13.15 3.49
C GLU A 272 6.67 11.93 2.80
N VAL A 273 7.44 11.22 1.99
CA VAL A 273 6.98 10.03 1.26
C VAL A 273 7.71 8.80 1.78
N PHE A 274 6.93 7.85 2.31
CA PHE A 274 7.44 6.60 2.87
C PHE A 274 6.97 5.41 2.02
N GLY A 275 7.93 4.54 1.72
CA GLY A 275 7.75 3.39 0.87
C GLY A 275 9.02 2.56 0.85
N GLU A 276 9.00 1.48 0.09
CA GLU A 276 10.18 0.66 -0.16
C GLU A 276 10.55 0.77 -1.65
N PRO A 277 11.84 0.76 -2.00
CA PRO A 277 12.26 0.67 -3.40
C PRO A 277 11.77 -0.64 -3.99
N ASP A 278 11.33 -0.58 -5.24
CA ASP A 278 10.94 -1.78 -5.97
C ASP A 278 12.16 -2.68 -6.27
N VAL A 279 11.98 -3.99 -6.13
CA VAL A 279 12.99 -4.99 -6.50
C VAL A 279 12.62 -5.51 -7.88
N ASP A 280 13.48 -5.34 -8.87
CA ASP A 280 13.25 -5.95 -10.19
C ASP A 280 13.49 -7.46 -10.13
N GLU A 281 12.46 -8.24 -9.81
CA GLU A 281 12.58 -9.70 -9.73
C GLU A 281 12.84 -10.33 -11.11
N CYS A 282 12.50 -9.63 -12.20
CA CYS A 282 12.79 -10.09 -13.55
C CYS A 282 14.28 -10.00 -13.91
N ALA A 283 15.06 -9.16 -13.21
CA ALA A 283 16.49 -9.03 -13.42
C ALA A 283 17.29 -10.27 -12.98
N ASP A 284 16.73 -11.10 -12.09
CA ASP A 284 17.34 -12.34 -11.61
C ASP A 284 16.53 -13.56 -12.07
N ASN A 285 17.16 -14.45 -12.84
CA ASN A 285 16.56 -15.65 -13.43
C ASN A 285 15.15 -15.44 -14.05
N ASN A 286 14.88 -14.29 -14.67
CA ASN A 286 13.59 -13.94 -15.27
C ASN A 286 12.40 -14.07 -14.29
N GLY A 287 12.62 -13.82 -12.98
CA GLY A 287 11.61 -14.02 -11.93
C GLY A 287 11.16 -15.47 -11.75
N GLY A 288 11.84 -16.44 -12.37
CA GLY A 288 11.36 -17.82 -12.46
C GLY A 288 10.22 -18.03 -13.47
N CYS A 289 9.92 -17.04 -14.32
CA CYS A 289 8.94 -17.16 -15.39
C CYS A 289 9.46 -18.05 -16.52
N GLY A 290 8.68 -19.06 -16.93
CA GLY A 290 8.92 -19.85 -18.15
C GLY A 290 8.57 -19.09 -19.45
N GLY A 291 8.05 -17.86 -19.33
CA GLY A 291 7.67 -16.98 -20.43
C GLY A 291 8.24 -15.56 -20.30
N ILE A 292 7.40 -14.56 -20.51
CA ILE A 292 7.75 -13.14 -20.37
C ILE A 292 7.52 -12.72 -18.91
N CYS A 293 8.59 -12.31 -18.22
CA CYS A 293 8.50 -11.65 -16.92
C CYS A 293 8.23 -10.15 -17.10
N THR A 294 7.23 -9.64 -16.38
CA THR A 294 6.95 -8.20 -16.27
C THR A 294 7.17 -7.79 -14.83
N ASN A 295 8.16 -6.94 -14.59
CA ASN A 295 8.41 -6.39 -13.27
C ASN A 295 7.29 -5.41 -12.94
N ASN A 296 6.51 -5.72 -11.92
CA ASN A 296 5.54 -4.80 -11.35
C ASN A 296 6.20 -4.19 -10.12
N VAL A 297 5.51 -3.30 -9.41
CA VAL A 297 6.11 -2.66 -8.24
C VAL A 297 5.65 -3.33 -6.97
N GLY A 298 6.61 -3.83 -6.19
CA GLY A 298 6.41 -4.70 -5.04
C GLY A 298 6.07 -6.16 -5.41
N SER A 299 6.17 -6.53 -6.69
CA SER A 299 5.94 -7.89 -7.21
C SER A 299 6.34 -8.00 -8.68
N PHE A 300 6.28 -9.19 -9.26
CA PHE A 300 6.37 -9.40 -10.70
C PHE A 300 5.22 -10.29 -11.18
N SER A 301 4.99 -10.33 -12.49
CA SER A 301 4.02 -11.24 -13.10
C SER A 301 4.59 -11.90 -14.34
N CYS A 302 4.29 -13.19 -14.50
CA CYS A 302 4.63 -13.93 -15.71
C CYS A 302 3.46 -13.91 -16.70
N SER A 303 3.79 -13.87 -17.99
CA SER A 303 2.87 -14.12 -19.09
C SER A 303 3.55 -15.02 -20.12
N CYS A 304 2.78 -15.65 -21.01
CA CYS A 304 3.35 -16.60 -21.96
C CYS A 304 3.45 -16.03 -23.37
N TYR A 305 4.40 -16.56 -24.15
CA TYR A 305 4.50 -16.29 -25.59
C TYR A 305 3.28 -16.86 -26.33
N GLU A 306 3.03 -16.44 -27.58
CA GLU A 306 1.89 -16.90 -28.39
C GLU A 306 1.76 -18.44 -28.38
N ASP A 307 0.52 -18.93 -28.33
CA ASP A 307 0.13 -20.35 -28.27
C ASP A 307 0.47 -21.12 -26.97
N LEU A 308 0.94 -20.42 -25.93
CA LEU A 308 1.21 -20.98 -24.61
C LEU A 308 0.23 -20.44 -23.55
N VAL A 309 -0.12 -21.29 -22.60
CA VAL A 309 -1.00 -20.95 -21.47
C VAL A 309 -0.19 -20.96 -20.18
N LEU A 310 -0.36 -19.93 -19.35
CA LEU A 310 0.27 -19.84 -18.02
C LEU A 310 -0.40 -20.85 -17.08
N LYS A 311 0.39 -21.67 -16.40
CA LYS A 311 -0.10 -22.63 -15.41
C LYS A 311 -0.60 -21.92 -14.15
N GLU A 312 -1.31 -22.65 -13.30
CA GLU A 312 -1.84 -22.13 -12.03
C GLU A 312 -0.73 -21.69 -11.05
N ASP A 313 0.50 -22.22 -11.20
CA ASP A 313 1.65 -21.76 -10.42
C ASP A 313 2.03 -20.29 -10.72
N GLY A 314 1.46 -19.69 -11.76
CA GLY A 314 1.71 -18.30 -12.15
C GLY A 314 3.10 -18.06 -12.72
N LEU A 315 3.88 -19.12 -12.96
CA LEU A 315 5.28 -19.04 -13.37
C LEU A 315 5.54 -19.79 -14.67
N THR A 316 5.01 -20.99 -14.84
CA THR A 316 5.36 -21.87 -15.96
C THR A 316 4.37 -21.76 -17.13
N CYS A 317 4.87 -21.90 -18.35
CA CYS A 317 4.09 -21.84 -19.58
C CYS A 317 4.07 -23.21 -20.27
N ASP A 318 2.94 -23.61 -20.84
CA ASP A 318 2.82 -24.91 -21.53
C ASP A 318 1.83 -24.82 -22.70
N VAL A 319 1.94 -25.76 -23.65
CA VAL A 319 1.01 -25.83 -24.78
C VAL A 319 -0.27 -26.52 -24.32
N ASN A 320 -1.40 -25.82 -24.44
CA ASN A 320 -2.71 -26.48 -24.41
C ASN A 320 -2.90 -27.24 -25.74
N LEU A 321 -2.61 -28.53 -25.75
CA LEU A 321 -2.70 -29.41 -26.91
C LEU A 321 -4.13 -29.54 -27.47
N ALA A 322 -5.14 -29.22 -26.65
CA ALA A 322 -6.53 -29.20 -27.08
C ALA A 322 -6.93 -27.88 -27.75
N PHE A 323 -6.20 -26.79 -27.54
CA PHE A 323 -6.56 -25.47 -28.07
C PHE A 323 -6.79 -25.50 -29.59
N GLY A 324 -7.98 -25.05 -29.99
CA GLY A 324 -8.41 -24.98 -31.39
C GLY A 324 -8.55 -26.35 -32.10
N LYS A 325 -8.51 -27.47 -31.38
CA LYS A 325 -8.69 -28.81 -31.96
C LYS A 325 -10.16 -29.12 -32.24
N THR A 326 -10.38 -30.11 -33.09
CA THR A 326 -11.73 -30.59 -33.39
C THR A 326 -12.30 -31.35 -32.19
N ALA A 327 -13.34 -30.80 -31.59
CA ALA A 327 -14.11 -31.45 -30.54
C ALA A 327 -15.46 -31.97 -31.07
N THR A 328 -15.93 -33.06 -30.48
CA THR A 328 -17.23 -33.68 -30.77
C THR A 328 -17.90 -34.08 -29.46
N GLN A 329 -19.21 -34.26 -29.48
CA GLN A 329 -19.99 -34.66 -28.30
C GLN A 329 -21.13 -35.61 -28.69
N SER A 330 -21.76 -36.24 -27.71
CA SER A 330 -22.78 -37.28 -27.88
C SER A 330 -24.05 -36.84 -28.60
N SER A 331 -24.44 -35.58 -28.45
CA SER A 331 -25.66 -35.01 -29.04
C SER A 331 -25.38 -33.72 -29.78
N ASP A 332 -26.11 -33.46 -30.86
CA ASP A 332 -26.05 -32.17 -31.54
C ASP A 332 -26.33 -31.02 -30.55
N PRO A 333 -25.54 -29.92 -30.62
CA PRO A 333 -25.71 -28.80 -29.70
C PRO A 333 -27.09 -28.16 -29.90
N ILE A 334 -27.68 -27.65 -28.82
CA ILE A 334 -29.02 -27.04 -28.85
C ILE A 334 -29.03 -25.78 -29.73
N ASN A 335 -27.90 -25.10 -29.84
CA ASN A 335 -27.63 -23.98 -30.74
C ASN A 335 -26.10 -23.80 -30.90
N GLU A 336 -25.69 -22.89 -31.78
CA GLU A 336 -24.27 -22.59 -32.05
C GLU A 336 -23.50 -22.05 -30.83
N ALA A 337 -24.20 -21.56 -29.80
CA ALA A 337 -23.57 -20.98 -28.62
C ALA A 337 -22.99 -22.03 -27.65
N VAL A 338 -23.40 -23.30 -27.79
CA VAL A 338 -22.96 -24.43 -26.94
C VAL A 338 -22.24 -25.52 -27.73
N ASP A 339 -21.59 -25.15 -28.83
CA ASP A 339 -20.83 -26.05 -29.70
C ASP A 339 -19.68 -26.76 -28.94
N PRO A 340 -19.38 -28.04 -29.22
CA PRO A 340 -18.30 -28.77 -28.55
C PRO A 340 -16.93 -28.09 -28.64
N GLY A 341 -16.66 -27.29 -29.67
CA GLY A 341 -15.41 -26.53 -29.83
C GLY A 341 -15.22 -25.41 -28.80
N LYS A 342 -16.28 -24.99 -28.10
CA LYS A 342 -16.20 -24.01 -27.00
C LYS A 342 -15.33 -24.46 -25.84
N ALA A 343 -15.32 -25.76 -25.57
CA ALA A 343 -14.51 -26.31 -24.49
C ALA A 343 -13.00 -26.36 -24.81
N VAL A 344 -12.58 -25.89 -25.98
CA VAL A 344 -11.17 -25.88 -26.42
C VAL A 344 -10.81 -24.59 -27.14
N ASP A 345 -11.56 -23.52 -26.89
CA ASP A 345 -11.35 -22.22 -27.52
C ASP A 345 -10.41 -21.30 -26.72
N GLY A 346 -9.88 -21.79 -25.58
CA GLY A 346 -8.97 -21.07 -24.68
C GLY A 346 -9.65 -20.08 -23.75
N SER A 347 -10.99 -20.00 -23.75
CA SER A 347 -11.76 -19.07 -22.94
C SER A 347 -12.37 -19.75 -21.71
N ARG A 348 -11.86 -19.43 -20.53
CA ARG A 348 -12.42 -19.89 -19.23
C ARG A 348 -13.70 -19.17 -18.78
N VAL A 349 -14.50 -18.67 -19.73
CA VAL A 349 -15.76 -17.99 -19.41
C VAL A 349 -16.79 -19.02 -18.97
N THR A 350 -17.30 -18.89 -17.76
CA THR A 350 -18.21 -19.87 -17.14
C THR A 350 -19.68 -19.68 -17.50
N ASP A 351 -20.03 -18.58 -18.18
CA ASP A 351 -21.39 -18.38 -18.68
C ASP A 351 -21.70 -19.38 -19.81
N VAL A 352 -22.61 -20.30 -19.53
CA VAL A 352 -22.98 -21.42 -20.41
C VAL A 352 -23.36 -20.96 -21.81
N LEU A 353 -24.00 -19.80 -21.97
CA LEU A 353 -24.48 -19.32 -23.27
C LEU A 353 -23.42 -18.57 -24.09
N SER A 354 -22.24 -18.32 -23.54
CA SER A 354 -21.18 -17.58 -24.24
C SER A 354 -19.84 -18.31 -24.28
N GLY A 355 -19.56 -19.16 -23.27
CA GLY A 355 -18.26 -19.80 -23.09
C GLY A 355 -18.24 -21.32 -23.10
N CYS A 356 -19.36 -22.04 -22.92
CA CYS A 356 -19.29 -23.47 -22.62
C CYS A 356 -19.87 -24.38 -23.71
N ALA A 357 -19.23 -25.53 -23.91
CA ALA A 357 -19.82 -26.65 -24.64
C ALA A 357 -20.89 -27.32 -23.77
N SER A 358 -22.02 -27.71 -24.37
CA SER A 358 -23.06 -28.44 -23.64
C SER A 358 -23.77 -29.47 -24.52
N THR A 359 -23.94 -30.68 -23.98
CA THR A 359 -24.82 -31.70 -24.58
C THR A 359 -26.29 -31.39 -24.31
N GLN A 360 -27.19 -32.16 -24.93
CA GLN A 360 -28.57 -32.28 -24.53
C GLN A 360 -28.70 -33.17 -23.29
N LEU A 361 -29.89 -33.21 -22.68
CA LEU A 361 -30.19 -34.11 -21.58
C LEU A 361 -30.27 -35.55 -22.09
N GLU A 362 -29.28 -36.38 -21.74
CA GLU A 362 -29.20 -37.76 -22.19
C GLU A 362 -28.54 -38.68 -21.15
N TYR A 363 -28.61 -39.99 -21.36
CA TYR A 363 -27.97 -40.98 -20.48
C TYR A 363 -26.51 -41.18 -20.86
N GLN A 364 -25.60 -40.91 -19.93
CA GLN A 364 -24.14 -40.95 -20.10
C GLN A 364 -23.61 -40.09 -21.26
N PRO A 365 -23.90 -38.77 -21.29
CA PRO A 365 -23.35 -37.86 -22.28
C PRO A 365 -21.83 -37.87 -22.25
N TRP A 366 -21.23 -37.64 -23.41
CA TRP A 366 -19.78 -37.59 -23.58
C TRP A 366 -19.36 -36.43 -24.47
N TRP A 367 -18.15 -35.96 -24.23
CA TRP A 367 -17.42 -34.99 -25.04
C TRP A 367 -16.03 -35.56 -25.34
N LYS A 368 -15.49 -35.27 -26.53
CA LYS A 368 -14.20 -35.79 -27.00
C LYS A 368 -13.48 -34.80 -27.89
N VAL A 369 -12.17 -34.67 -27.73
CA VAL A 369 -11.28 -33.89 -28.62
C VAL A 369 -10.29 -34.79 -29.36
N ASP A 370 -10.00 -34.47 -30.63
CA ASP A 370 -8.98 -35.11 -31.46
C ASP A 370 -7.67 -34.30 -31.46
N GLY A 371 -6.63 -34.83 -30.81
CA GLY A 371 -5.30 -34.24 -30.72
C GLY A 371 -4.29 -35.17 -30.02
N PRO A 372 -2.97 -35.03 -30.26
CA PRO A 372 -1.96 -35.78 -29.48
C PRO A 372 -2.00 -35.34 -28.02
N VAL A 373 -1.98 -36.28 -27.07
CA VAL A 373 -2.17 -35.97 -25.63
C VAL A 373 -1.30 -36.82 -24.70
N ARG A 374 -0.79 -36.18 -23.63
CA ARG A 374 -0.30 -36.82 -22.39
C ARG A 374 -0.48 -35.93 -21.13
N LYS A 375 -1.41 -36.25 -20.23
CA LYS A 375 -1.82 -35.51 -19.00
C LYS A 375 -2.91 -34.46 -19.26
N LEU A 376 -3.84 -34.35 -18.33
CA LEU A 376 -4.95 -33.39 -18.33
C LEU A 376 -4.79 -32.57 -17.05
N HIS A 377 -4.90 -31.24 -17.14
CA HIS A 377 -4.86 -30.41 -15.94
C HIS A 377 -6.30 -29.98 -15.70
N SER A 378 -6.72 -28.84 -16.23
CA SER A 378 -7.99 -28.20 -15.90
C SER A 378 -9.20 -28.72 -16.68
N LEU A 379 -10.27 -29.03 -15.94
CA LEU A 379 -11.65 -29.20 -16.39
C LEU A 379 -12.56 -28.24 -15.63
N GLN A 380 -13.24 -27.32 -16.31
CA GLN A 380 -14.25 -26.46 -15.68
C GLN A 380 -15.65 -26.83 -16.14
N GLY A 381 -16.57 -26.97 -15.19
CA GLY A 381 -17.97 -27.21 -15.52
C GLY A 381 -18.89 -27.13 -14.32
N GLU A 382 -20.02 -26.46 -14.51
CA GLU A 382 -21.14 -26.53 -13.58
C GLU A 382 -21.72 -27.95 -13.61
N ARG A 383 -21.91 -28.56 -12.43
CA ARG A 383 -22.59 -29.86 -12.23
C ARG A 383 -21.80 -31.11 -12.67
N LEU A 384 -20.49 -31.00 -12.91
CA LEU A 384 -19.59 -32.15 -13.10
C LEU A 384 -19.57 -33.04 -11.85
N LYS A 385 -20.29 -34.17 -11.87
CA LYS A 385 -20.29 -35.16 -10.78
C LYS A 385 -20.52 -36.54 -11.35
N TYR A 386 -19.72 -37.52 -10.92
CA TYR A 386 -19.69 -38.88 -11.46
C TYR A 386 -19.29 -38.88 -12.95
N PHE A 387 -18.05 -38.47 -13.21
CA PHE A 387 -17.49 -38.49 -14.55
C PHE A 387 -16.17 -39.26 -14.61
N MET A 388 -15.84 -39.71 -15.80
CA MET A 388 -14.58 -40.39 -16.14
C MET A 388 -13.89 -39.67 -17.29
N VAL A 389 -12.57 -39.63 -17.23
CA VAL A 389 -11.72 -39.18 -18.33
C VAL A 389 -11.03 -40.40 -18.94
N ARG A 390 -10.97 -40.48 -20.28
CA ARG A 390 -10.23 -41.53 -20.99
C ARG A 390 -9.29 -40.92 -22.02
N VAL A 391 -8.14 -41.56 -22.18
CA VAL A 391 -7.07 -41.13 -23.11
C VAL A 391 -6.59 -42.33 -23.90
N GLY A 392 -6.50 -42.22 -25.21
CA GLY A 392 -5.96 -43.31 -26.04
C GLY A 392 -6.06 -43.08 -27.54
N PRO A 393 -5.65 -44.07 -28.34
CA PRO A 393 -5.58 -43.93 -29.80
C PRO A 393 -6.90 -44.22 -30.53
N ASN A 394 -7.90 -44.81 -29.86
CA ASN A 394 -9.11 -45.28 -30.51
C ASN A 394 -10.16 -44.19 -30.61
N GLU A 395 -10.80 -44.09 -31.78
CA GLU A 395 -11.92 -43.16 -32.01
C GLU A 395 -13.14 -43.53 -31.15
N ASP A 396 -13.38 -44.82 -30.96
CA ASP A 396 -14.27 -45.34 -29.93
C ASP A 396 -13.58 -45.19 -28.57
N PHE A 397 -13.93 -44.11 -27.86
CA PHE A 397 -13.27 -43.73 -26.62
C PHE A 397 -13.50 -44.73 -25.49
N ALA A 398 -14.52 -45.59 -25.57
CA ALA A 398 -14.77 -46.63 -24.57
C ALA A 398 -13.64 -47.69 -24.52
N LEU A 399 -12.87 -47.82 -25.60
CA LEU A 399 -11.70 -48.70 -25.71
C LEU A 399 -10.41 -48.07 -25.16
N ASN A 400 -10.43 -46.77 -24.83
CA ASN A 400 -9.27 -46.05 -24.33
C ASN A 400 -9.12 -46.20 -22.81
N ASP A 401 -7.88 -46.06 -22.35
CA ASP A 401 -7.52 -46.20 -20.94
C ASP A 401 -8.09 -45.05 -20.12
N GLN A 402 -8.53 -45.35 -18.90
CA GLN A 402 -8.98 -44.33 -17.97
C GLN A 402 -7.78 -43.51 -17.47
N CYS A 403 -7.91 -42.19 -17.51
CA CYS A 403 -6.98 -41.26 -16.90
C CYS A 403 -7.51 -40.84 -15.52
N GLY A 404 -6.70 -41.01 -14.49
CA GLY A 404 -7.08 -40.70 -13.11
C GLY A 404 -8.13 -41.67 -12.56
N GLU A 405 -8.79 -41.24 -11.48
CA GLU A 405 -9.86 -41.99 -10.82
C GLU A 405 -11.25 -41.57 -11.35
N THR A 406 -12.31 -42.14 -10.80
CA THR A 406 -13.67 -41.66 -11.04
C THR A 406 -13.97 -40.50 -10.09
N TYR A 407 -14.38 -39.34 -10.63
CA TYR A 407 -14.58 -38.12 -9.85
C TYR A 407 -16.03 -38.03 -9.36
N THR A 408 -16.22 -38.16 -8.03
CA THR A 408 -17.55 -38.28 -7.40
C THR A 408 -18.04 -37.02 -6.69
N ASP A 409 -17.16 -36.04 -6.47
CA ASP A 409 -17.50 -34.79 -5.78
C ASP A 409 -18.04 -33.75 -6.76
N THR A 410 -18.94 -32.89 -6.27
CA THR A 410 -19.45 -31.77 -7.06
C THR A 410 -18.51 -30.57 -6.84
N PRO A 411 -17.84 -30.05 -7.87
CA PRO A 411 -17.04 -28.84 -7.77
C PRO A 411 -17.94 -27.64 -7.41
N THR A 412 -17.37 -26.62 -6.75
CA THR A 412 -18.04 -25.33 -6.61
C THR A 412 -18.17 -24.66 -7.97
N ASP A 413 -19.13 -23.74 -8.10
CA ASP A 413 -19.33 -23.01 -9.35
C ASP A 413 -18.03 -22.29 -9.80
N GLY A 414 -17.68 -22.43 -11.09
CA GLY A 414 -16.42 -21.94 -11.67
C GLY A 414 -15.13 -22.62 -11.21
N GLN A 415 -15.19 -23.68 -10.40
CA GLN A 415 -13.99 -24.40 -9.96
C GLN A 415 -13.39 -25.25 -11.08
N THR A 416 -12.07 -25.17 -11.20
CA THR A 416 -11.24 -26.06 -12.00
C THR A 416 -11.03 -27.41 -11.31
N ILE A 417 -11.19 -28.50 -12.05
CA ILE A 417 -10.85 -29.85 -11.62
C ILE A 417 -9.59 -30.33 -12.34
N ASP A 418 -8.59 -30.74 -11.57
CA ASP A 418 -7.36 -31.31 -12.10
C ASP A 418 -7.39 -32.84 -12.26
N VAL A 419 -7.03 -33.34 -13.45
CA VAL A 419 -7.07 -34.79 -13.76
C VAL A 419 -5.72 -35.38 -14.18
N TYR A 420 -4.96 -35.86 -13.22
CA TYR A 420 -3.64 -36.43 -13.45
C TYR A 420 -3.68 -37.88 -13.97
N CYS A 421 -3.15 -38.14 -15.17
CA CYS A 421 -2.90 -39.51 -15.65
C CYS A 421 -1.57 -40.03 -15.10
N ASN A 422 -1.61 -40.97 -14.14
CA ASN A 422 -0.41 -41.60 -13.60
C ASN A 422 -0.53 -43.15 -13.65
N PRO A 423 0.31 -43.85 -14.45
CA PRO A 423 1.36 -43.32 -15.33
C PRO A 423 0.80 -42.51 -16.51
N ALA A 424 1.65 -41.71 -17.16
CA ALA A 424 1.24 -40.90 -18.31
C ALA A 424 0.71 -41.79 -19.46
N ILE A 425 -0.46 -41.44 -19.97
CA ILE A 425 -1.14 -42.20 -21.04
C ILE A 425 -0.94 -41.45 -22.36
N SER A 426 -0.50 -42.16 -23.40
CA SER A 426 -0.39 -41.60 -24.76
C SER A 426 -1.68 -41.82 -25.53
N GLY A 427 -2.21 -40.78 -26.16
CA GLY A 427 -3.42 -40.90 -26.96
C GLY A 427 -3.56 -39.86 -28.04
N ARG A 428 -4.49 -40.12 -28.96
CA ARG A 428 -5.00 -39.17 -29.96
C ARG A 428 -6.35 -38.57 -29.54
N TYR A 429 -7.05 -39.22 -28.61
CA TYR A 429 -8.36 -38.80 -28.16
C TYR A 429 -8.36 -38.65 -26.65
N VAL A 430 -8.92 -37.53 -26.19
CA VAL A 430 -9.32 -37.33 -24.79
C VAL A 430 -10.82 -37.24 -24.77
N SER A 431 -11.45 -38.00 -23.89
CA SER A 431 -12.90 -37.95 -23.69
C SER A 431 -13.26 -37.73 -22.23
N VAL A 432 -14.30 -36.94 -22.01
CA VAL A 432 -14.97 -36.77 -20.72
C VAL A 432 -16.37 -37.38 -20.84
N GLN A 433 -16.75 -38.25 -19.91
CA GLN A 433 -18.05 -38.91 -19.94
C GLN A 433 -18.69 -38.89 -18.55
N LEU A 434 -19.95 -38.48 -18.46
CA LEU A 434 -20.75 -38.72 -17.25
C LEU A 434 -21.15 -40.19 -17.20
N ILE A 435 -21.00 -40.85 -16.06
CA ILE A 435 -21.32 -42.26 -15.91
C ILE A 435 -22.57 -42.50 -15.08
N GLU A 436 -23.30 -43.56 -15.41
CA GLU A 436 -24.45 -44.08 -14.65
C GLU A 436 -25.59 -43.07 -14.36
N ARG A 437 -25.70 -41.99 -15.14
CA ARG A 437 -26.74 -40.96 -14.93
C ARG A 437 -27.25 -40.33 -16.21
N THR A 438 -28.43 -39.71 -16.11
CA THR A 438 -28.99 -38.81 -17.13
C THR A 438 -28.77 -37.37 -16.70
N ASP A 439 -28.00 -36.61 -17.46
CA ASP A 439 -27.76 -35.18 -17.22
C ASP A 439 -27.28 -34.48 -18.50
N PHE A 440 -27.03 -33.17 -18.40
CA PHE A 440 -26.24 -32.42 -19.37
C PHE A 440 -24.76 -32.54 -19.02
N LEU A 441 -23.89 -32.75 -20.00
CA LEU A 441 -22.45 -32.56 -19.84
C LEU A 441 -22.13 -31.14 -20.32
N THR A 442 -21.73 -30.27 -19.40
CA THR A 442 -21.33 -28.89 -19.68
C THR A 442 -19.86 -28.69 -19.31
N LEU A 443 -19.06 -28.26 -20.28
CA LEU A 443 -17.61 -28.06 -20.15
C LEU A 443 -17.28 -26.66 -20.68
N CYS A 444 -16.76 -25.79 -19.81
CA CYS A 444 -16.45 -24.41 -20.16
C CYS A 444 -15.04 -24.25 -20.71
N GLU A 445 -14.09 -25.04 -20.23
CA GLU A 445 -12.78 -25.18 -20.87
C GLU A 445 -12.17 -26.54 -20.46
N VAL A 446 -11.50 -27.18 -21.41
CA VAL A 446 -10.73 -28.43 -21.25
C VAL A 446 -9.33 -28.19 -21.75
N GLU A 447 -8.39 -28.10 -20.81
CA GLU A 447 -6.99 -27.84 -21.13
C GLU A 447 -6.18 -29.13 -21.02
N VAL A 448 -5.62 -29.54 -22.15
CA VAL A 448 -4.83 -30.76 -22.26
C VAL A 448 -3.36 -30.41 -22.36
N PHE A 449 -2.59 -30.78 -21.35
CA PHE A 449 -1.17 -30.45 -21.29
C PHE A 449 -0.36 -31.72 -21.37
N GLY A 450 0.57 -31.80 -22.32
CA GLY A 450 1.37 -33.00 -22.46
C GLY A 450 2.59 -32.89 -23.34
N GLU A 451 3.45 -33.89 -23.18
CA GLU A 451 4.69 -33.98 -23.94
C GLU A 451 4.38 -34.36 -25.39
N THR A 452 4.74 -33.49 -26.34
CA THR A 452 4.69 -33.80 -27.77
C THR A 452 5.78 -34.78 -28.20
N GLY A 453 6.80 -35.04 -27.36
CA GLY A 453 7.90 -35.98 -27.61
C GLY A 453 8.86 -35.59 -28.76
N ASP A 454 8.36 -34.82 -29.74
CA ASP A 454 9.00 -34.54 -31.02
C ASP A 454 9.48 -33.08 -31.16
N CYS A 455 9.05 -32.17 -30.29
CA CYS A 455 9.44 -30.75 -30.28
C CYS A 455 9.49 -30.18 -28.84
N GLN A 456 10.30 -29.15 -28.61
CA GLN A 456 10.39 -28.41 -27.36
C GLN A 456 9.39 -27.24 -27.36
N VAL A 457 8.87 -26.92 -26.17
CA VAL A 457 7.87 -25.87 -25.93
C VAL A 457 8.50 -24.81 -25.04
N GLY A 458 8.37 -23.52 -25.38
CA GLY A 458 8.96 -22.44 -24.59
C GLY A 458 10.48 -22.59 -24.46
N ASP A 459 10.97 -22.59 -23.23
CA ASP A 459 12.35 -22.86 -22.86
C ASP A 459 12.70 -24.37 -22.91
N GLY A 460 11.71 -25.25 -23.09
CA GLY A 460 11.88 -26.68 -23.14
C GLY A 460 11.97 -27.37 -21.78
N ALA A 461 11.62 -26.71 -20.67
CA ALA A 461 11.61 -27.31 -19.33
C ALA A 461 10.72 -28.57 -19.25
N SER A 462 9.63 -28.62 -20.02
CA SER A 462 8.72 -29.77 -20.11
C SER A 462 9.14 -30.85 -21.12
N TYR A 463 10.23 -30.66 -21.85
CA TYR A 463 10.63 -31.58 -22.91
C TYR A 463 11.20 -32.89 -22.36
N LEU A 464 10.47 -34.00 -22.57
CA LEU A 464 10.93 -35.35 -22.23
C LEU A 464 11.24 -36.23 -23.46
N GLY A 465 11.44 -35.62 -24.63
CA GLY A 465 11.76 -36.36 -25.86
C GLY A 465 13.12 -37.08 -25.81
N THR A 466 13.44 -37.80 -26.88
CA THR A 466 14.62 -38.69 -26.94
C THR A 466 15.79 -38.13 -27.76
N VAL A 467 15.72 -36.85 -28.15
CA VAL A 467 16.84 -36.19 -28.84
C VAL A 467 18.05 -36.18 -27.90
N SER A 468 19.19 -36.57 -28.44
CA SER A 468 20.47 -36.71 -27.74
C SER A 468 21.64 -36.18 -28.58
N VAL A 469 21.35 -35.18 -29.42
CA VAL A 469 22.31 -34.53 -30.32
C VAL A 469 22.15 -33.01 -30.23
N THR A 470 23.28 -32.30 -30.21
CA THR A 470 23.33 -30.83 -30.12
C THR A 470 23.03 -30.15 -31.47
N GLU A 471 22.74 -28.84 -31.47
CA GLU A 471 22.57 -28.05 -32.71
C GLU A 471 23.74 -28.19 -33.68
N THR A 472 24.98 -28.31 -33.17
CA THR A 472 26.17 -28.53 -34.00
C THR A 472 26.46 -30.01 -34.32
N GLY A 473 25.55 -30.92 -33.98
CA GLY A 473 25.64 -32.35 -34.29
C GLY A 473 26.48 -33.17 -33.31
N LYS A 474 26.79 -32.67 -32.12
CA LYS A 474 27.58 -33.42 -31.11
C LYS A 474 26.67 -34.35 -30.31
N SER A 475 27.19 -35.52 -29.94
CA SER A 475 26.44 -36.47 -29.11
C SER A 475 26.41 -36.05 -27.64
N CYS A 476 25.23 -36.17 -27.03
CA CYS A 476 25.01 -35.91 -25.62
C CYS A 476 25.58 -37.03 -24.73
N ARG A 477 26.10 -36.63 -23.56
CA ARG A 477 26.51 -37.49 -22.46
C ARG A 477 25.33 -37.71 -21.50
N SER A 478 25.35 -38.84 -20.80
CA SER A 478 24.38 -39.10 -19.74
C SER A 478 24.48 -38.09 -18.60
N TRP A 479 23.33 -37.75 -18.02
CA TRP A 479 23.24 -36.84 -16.88
C TRP A 479 24.00 -37.37 -15.66
N ASP A 480 24.74 -36.48 -15.00
CA ASP A 480 25.49 -36.83 -13.80
C ASP A 480 24.54 -37.00 -12.58
N SER A 481 24.90 -37.90 -11.66
CA SER A 481 24.03 -38.25 -10.51
C SER A 481 23.68 -37.07 -9.60
N ASN A 482 24.54 -36.06 -9.52
CA ASN A 482 24.27 -34.87 -8.72
C ASN A 482 23.14 -34.04 -9.33
N TRP A 483 23.15 -33.84 -10.65
CA TRP A 483 22.06 -33.16 -11.35
C TRP A 483 20.73 -33.89 -11.21
N ILE A 484 20.74 -35.21 -11.27
CA ILE A 484 19.54 -36.02 -11.05
C ILE A 484 18.96 -35.81 -9.63
N ASN A 485 19.82 -35.63 -8.63
CA ASN A 485 19.37 -35.38 -7.26
C ASN A 485 18.89 -33.94 -7.05
N ASP A 486 19.54 -32.97 -7.70
CA ASP A 486 19.19 -31.55 -7.59
C ASP A 486 17.90 -31.23 -8.39
N PHE A 487 17.62 -32.00 -9.44
CA PHE A 487 16.46 -31.84 -10.33
C PHE A 487 15.68 -33.15 -10.57
N PRO A 488 15.12 -33.77 -9.52
CA PRO A 488 14.55 -35.12 -9.60
C PRO A 488 13.27 -35.21 -10.45
N SER A 489 12.58 -34.09 -10.67
CA SER A 489 11.36 -34.00 -11.48
C SER A 489 11.61 -33.65 -12.95
N SER A 490 12.84 -33.30 -13.34
CA SER A 490 13.16 -32.80 -14.69
C SER A 490 13.38 -33.92 -15.73
N GLY A 491 13.00 -35.15 -15.39
CA GLY A 491 13.05 -36.30 -16.30
C GLY A 491 14.44 -36.58 -16.87
N LEU A 492 15.49 -36.30 -16.10
CA LEU A 492 16.89 -36.53 -16.45
C LEU A 492 17.17 -38.03 -16.58
N VAL A 493 16.93 -38.57 -17.77
CA VAL A 493 17.04 -40.00 -18.09
C VAL A 493 17.98 -40.18 -19.28
N GLU A 494 18.84 -41.20 -19.19
CA GLU A 494 19.85 -41.53 -20.21
C GLU A 494 20.70 -40.30 -20.58
N ASN A 495 20.87 -40.03 -21.87
CA ASN A 495 21.62 -38.90 -22.42
C ASN A 495 20.71 -37.96 -23.23
N TYR A 496 19.42 -37.92 -22.91
CA TYR A 496 18.46 -37.08 -23.62
C TYR A 496 18.56 -35.61 -23.20
N CYS A 497 18.31 -34.71 -24.12
CA CYS A 497 18.33 -33.27 -23.88
C CYS A 497 17.21 -32.85 -22.93
N ARG A 498 17.49 -31.98 -21.97
CA ARG A 498 16.55 -31.50 -20.96
C ARG A 498 16.84 -30.04 -20.65
N ASN A 499 15.91 -29.37 -19.99
CA ASN A 499 16.14 -28.04 -19.46
C ASN A 499 15.72 -27.99 -17.97
N PRO A 500 16.53 -28.57 -17.07
CA PRO A 500 16.20 -28.61 -15.65
C PRO A 500 16.35 -27.25 -14.93
N ASP A 501 17.08 -26.31 -15.52
CA ASP A 501 17.58 -25.08 -14.88
C ASP A 501 17.01 -23.77 -15.50
N GLY A 502 16.04 -23.87 -16.41
CA GLY A 502 15.33 -22.69 -16.97
C GLY A 502 16.11 -21.96 -18.06
N GLU A 503 17.03 -22.65 -18.73
CA GLU A 503 17.86 -22.09 -19.78
C GLU A 503 17.04 -21.82 -21.05
N ARG A 504 17.57 -21.09 -22.04
CA ARG A 504 16.77 -20.65 -23.22
C ARG A 504 16.22 -21.76 -24.13
N GLY A 505 16.49 -23.02 -23.85
CA GLY A 505 16.19 -24.18 -24.68
C GLY A 505 16.72 -25.47 -24.06
N VAL A 506 16.22 -26.61 -24.52
CA VAL A 506 16.74 -27.91 -24.07
C VAL A 506 18.20 -28.09 -24.47
N TRP A 507 18.97 -28.63 -23.53
CA TRP A 507 20.41 -28.76 -23.67
C TRP A 507 20.89 -30.09 -23.12
N CYS A 508 22.16 -30.39 -23.38
CA CYS A 508 22.81 -31.55 -22.77
C CYS A 508 24.31 -31.30 -22.59
N PHE A 509 24.94 -32.06 -21.69
CA PHE A 509 26.39 -32.15 -21.64
C PHE A 509 26.90 -32.85 -22.89
N THR A 510 27.95 -32.32 -23.52
CA THR A 510 28.47 -32.93 -24.75
C THR A 510 29.55 -33.96 -24.45
N THR A 511 29.72 -34.93 -25.34
CA THR A 511 30.84 -35.88 -25.29
C THR A 511 32.19 -35.26 -25.70
N ASN A 512 32.18 -34.03 -26.23
CA ASN A 512 33.38 -33.33 -26.66
C ASN A 512 34.01 -32.56 -25.48
N PRO A 513 35.28 -32.81 -25.12
CA PRO A 513 35.94 -32.16 -23.99
C PRO A 513 36.13 -30.64 -24.15
N ASP A 514 36.06 -30.10 -25.37
CA ASP A 514 36.22 -28.65 -25.64
C ASP A 514 34.90 -27.87 -25.44
N THR A 515 33.75 -28.56 -25.34
CA THR A 515 32.44 -27.95 -25.09
C THR A 515 31.71 -28.69 -23.98
N GLY A 516 31.68 -28.11 -22.78
CA GLY A 516 31.07 -28.73 -21.61
C GLY A 516 29.58 -29.09 -21.82
N TRP A 517 28.80 -28.18 -22.37
CA TRP A 517 27.39 -28.37 -22.70
C TRP A 517 27.00 -27.54 -23.92
N GLU A 518 25.86 -27.85 -24.54
CA GLU A 518 25.32 -27.13 -25.69
C GLU A 518 23.80 -27.35 -25.81
N LEU A 519 23.10 -26.41 -26.47
CA LEU A 519 21.70 -26.59 -26.84
C LEU A 519 21.52 -27.74 -27.84
N CYS A 520 20.35 -28.36 -27.77
CA CYS A 520 19.98 -29.45 -28.65
C CYS A 520 19.16 -29.02 -29.86
N ASP A 521 19.32 -29.78 -30.94
CA ASP A 521 18.57 -29.61 -32.18
C ASP A 521 17.15 -30.19 -32.03
N VAL A 522 16.37 -29.59 -31.15
CA VAL A 522 14.97 -29.96 -30.93
C VAL A 522 14.09 -28.89 -31.59
N PRO A 523 13.21 -29.27 -32.53
CA PRO A 523 12.28 -28.33 -33.15
C PRO A 523 11.44 -27.61 -32.09
N VAL A 524 11.14 -26.32 -32.28
CA VAL A 524 10.20 -25.60 -31.41
C VAL A 524 8.78 -25.83 -31.94
N CYS A 525 7.86 -26.30 -31.08
CA CYS A 525 6.48 -26.52 -31.49
C CYS A 525 5.84 -25.22 -32.02
N GLY A 526 5.06 -25.29 -33.10
CA GLY A 526 4.34 -24.13 -33.67
C GLY A 526 5.12 -23.25 -34.66
N LYS A 527 6.44 -23.38 -34.77
CA LYS A 527 7.22 -22.72 -35.84
C LYS A 527 7.26 -23.61 -37.10
N VAL A 528 6.58 -23.17 -38.17
CA VAL A 528 6.66 -23.77 -39.52
C VAL A 528 7.78 -23.13 -40.32
#